data_AF-A0A7C4MIU2-F1
#
_entry.id   AF-A0A7C4MIU2-F1
#
_cell.length_a   1.000
_cell.length_b   1.000
_cell.length_c   1.000
_cell.angle_alpha   90.00
_cell.angle_beta   90.00
_cell.angle_gamma   90.00
#
_symmetry.space_group_name_H-M   'P 1'
#
loop_
_entity.id
_entity.type
_entity.pdbx_description
1 polymer ?
#
loop_
_entity_poly.entity_id
_entity_poly.type
_entity_poly.pdbx_seq_one_letter_code
_entity_poly.pdbx_strand_id
1 'polypeptide(L)'
;MSLYAKGRSAEYACINYLSKMGANPIVRSAGSKGLIDLVAFFPTKKIIQLIQVKKESGSRSTEYFKKKYAQLKDLEGYYRVESKIFIKKTRGFKILSI
;
A
#
# COMPACT_ATOMS: atom_id res chain seq x y z
N MET A 1 0.97 -21.43 15.27
CA MET A 1 1.04 -20.03 14.77
C MET A 1 0.02 -19.87 13.65
N SER A 2 -0.95 -18.96 13.81
CA SER A 2 -2.00 -18.74 12.80
C SER A 2 -1.42 -18.20 11.49
N LEU A 3 -2.08 -18.49 10.37
CA LEU A 3 -1.71 -17.97 9.03
C LEU A 3 -1.55 -16.43 9.02
N TYR A 4 -2.30 -15.73 9.87
CA TYR A 4 -2.21 -14.28 10.09
C TYR A 4 -0.86 -13.82 10.63
N ALA A 5 -0.21 -14.59 11.50
CA ALA A 5 1.09 -14.23 12.06
C ALA A 5 2.21 -14.26 11.00
N LYS A 6 2.11 -15.17 10.03
CA LYS A 6 3.13 -15.35 8.98
C LYS A 6 3.06 -14.28 7.90
N GLY A 7 1.87 -13.88 7.45
CA GLY A 7 1.70 -12.78 6.49
C GLY A 7 2.19 -11.45 7.07
N ARG A 8 1.86 -11.21 8.34
CA ARG A 8 2.21 -9.98 9.06
C ARG A 8 3.72 -9.77 9.21
N SER A 9 4.51 -10.84 9.37
CA SER A 9 5.98 -10.73 9.46
C SER A 9 6.60 -10.20 8.16
N ALA A 10 6.13 -10.66 6.99
CA ALA A 10 6.62 -10.18 5.70
C ALA A 10 6.22 -8.71 5.45
N GLU A 11 5.01 -8.31 5.86
CA GLU A 11 4.56 -6.91 5.80
C GLU A 11 5.47 -6.00 6.64
N TYR A 12 5.78 -6.38 7.88
CA TYR A 12 6.68 -5.60 8.74
C TYR A 12 8.11 -5.55 8.21
N ALA A 13 8.62 -6.64 7.62
CA ALA A 13 9.92 -6.62 6.97
C ALA A 13 9.96 -5.62 5.81
N CYS A 14 8.91 -5.58 5.00
CA CYS A 14 8.76 -4.61 3.91
C CYS A 14 8.66 -3.16 4.43
N ILE A 15 7.85 -2.92 5.47
CA ILE A 15 7.74 -1.59 6.12
C ILE A 15 9.12 -1.11 6.61
N ASN A 16 9.87 -1.98 7.29
CA ASN A 16 11.21 -1.63 7.79
C ASN A 16 12.19 -1.31 6.65
N TYR A 17 12.14 -2.07 5.56
CA TYR A 17 12.94 -1.80 4.36
C TYR A 17 12.59 -0.44 3.74
N LEU A 18 11.30 -0.15 3.54
CA LEU A 18 10.84 1.11 2.95
C LEU A 18 11.17 2.32 3.83
N SER A 19 11.00 2.18 5.15
CA SER A 19 11.34 3.21 6.12
C SER A 19 12.82 3.58 6.05
N LYS A 20 13.72 2.58 5.98
CA LYS A 20 15.16 2.80 5.78
C LYS A 20 15.51 3.49 4.46
N MET A 21 14.67 3.35 3.44
CA MET A 21 14.82 4.05 2.15
C MET A 21 14.26 5.49 2.17
N GLY A 22 13.69 5.93 3.29
CA GLY A 22 13.12 7.27 3.47
C GLY A 22 11.62 7.36 3.17
N ALA A 23 10.89 6.24 3.15
CA ALA A 23 9.44 6.29 3.03
C ALA A 23 8.79 6.77 4.34
N ASN A 24 7.99 7.84 4.28
CA ASN A 24 7.19 8.34 5.39
C ASN A 24 6.07 9.28 4.88
N PRO A 25 4.77 9.01 5.15
CA PRO A 25 4.23 7.85 5.86
C PRO A 25 4.20 6.56 5.02
N ILE A 26 4.00 5.41 5.69
CA ILE A 26 3.68 4.13 5.07
C ILE A 26 2.31 3.69 5.58
N VAL A 27 1.35 3.52 4.68
CA VAL A 27 -0.03 3.13 4.99
C VAL A 27 -0.23 1.66 4.65
N ARG A 28 -0.85 0.91 5.57
CA ARG A 28 -1.16 -0.51 5.37
C ARG A 28 -2.65 -0.72 5.17
N SER A 29 -3.05 -1.52 4.19
CA SER A 29 -4.44 -1.89 4.01
C SER A 29 -4.90 -2.87 5.09
N ALA A 30 -6.09 -2.66 5.63
CA ALA A 30 -6.66 -3.58 6.61
C ALA A 30 -7.15 -4.86 5.91
N GLY A 31 -6.63 -6.01 6.33
CA GLY A 31 -7.11 -7.33 5.90
C GLY A 31 -6.58 -7.86 4.55
N SER A 32 -5.71 -7.12 3.83
CA SER A 32 -4.98 -7.61 2.63
C SER A 32 -5.89 -8.28 1.57
N LYS A 33 -7.15 -7.85 1.46
CA LYS A 33 -8.11 -8.35 0.45
C LYS A 33 -7.99 -7.61 -0.89
N GLY A 34 -7.17 -6.58 -0.95
CA GLY A 34 -7.04 -5.68 -2.09
C GLY A 34 -5.83 -5.96 -2.97
N LEU A 35 -5.70 -5.10 -3.96
CA LEU A 35 -4.57 -5.05 -4.90
C LEU A 35 -3.28 -4.49 -4.28
N ILE A 36 -3.40 -3.77 -3.16
CA ILE A 36 -2.31 -3.06 -2.50
C ILE A 36 -2.31 -3.41 -1.01
N ASP A 37 -1.19 -3.92 -0.52
CA ASP A 37 -0.99 -4.18 0.91
C ASP A 37 -0.40 -2.96 1.61
N LEU A 38 0.54 -2.27 0.94
CA LEU A 38 1.23 -1.09 1.46
C LEU A 38 1.26 0.03 0.43
N VAL A 39 1.07 1.27 0.90
CA VAL A 39 1.33 2.50 0.14
C VAL A 39 2.44 3.26 0.85
N ALA A 40 3.58 3.46 0.19
CA ALA A 40 4.74 4.14 0.73
C ALA A 40 4.95 5.49 0.05
N PHE A 41 4.97 6.57 0.84
CA PHE A 41 5.21 7.92 0.34
C PHE A 41 6.69 8.28 0.50
N PHE A 42 7.31 8.79 -0.55
CA PHE A 42 8.65 9.38 -0.53
C PHE A 42 8.54 10.88 -0.85
N PRO A 43 8.23 11.75 0.14
CA PRO A 43 7.87 13.14 -0.11
C PRO A 43 8.96 13.92 -0.84
N THR A 44 10.22 13.75 -0.43
CA THR A 44 11.38 14.42 -1.05
C THR A 44 11.55 14.05 -2.51
N LYS A 45 11.25 12.79 -2.87
CA LYS A 45 11.36 12.29 -4.25
C LYS A 45 10.09 12.52 -5.07
N LYS A 46 9.00 12.96 -4.43
CA LYS A 46 7.64 13.03 -5.01
C LYS A 46 7.21 11.70 -5.65
N ILE A 47 7.53 10.59 -4.99
CA ILE A 47 7.20 9.23 -5.43
C ILE A 47 6.23 8.59 -4.43
N ILE A 48 5.23 7.89 -4.96
CA ILE A 48 4.37 6.98 -4.21
C ILE A 48 4.61 5.58 -4.76
N GLN A 49 4.87 4.61 -3.88
CA GLN A 49 4.98 3.21 -4.26
C GLN A 49 3.74 2.45 -3.79
N LEU A 50 3.10 1.76 -4.74
CA LEU A 50 2.00 0.83 -4.49
C LEU A 50 2.58 -0.58 -4.42
N ILE A 51 2.44 -1.24 -3.27
CA ILE A 51 3.21 -2.45 -2.98
C ILE A 51 2.26 -3.56 -2.55
N GLN A 52 2.33 -4.68 -3.27
CA GLN A 52 1.74 -5.94 -2.83
C GLN A 52 2.81 -6.82 -2.19
N VAL A 53 2.58 -7.23 -0.94
CA VAL A 53 3.54 -8.07 -0.21
C VAL A 53 3.20 -9.53 -0.46
N LYS A 54 4.18 -10.30 -0.93
CA LYS A 54 4.05 -11.74 -1.14
C LYS A 54 5.25 -12.45 -0.57
N LYS A 55 4.97 -13.58 0.08
CA LYS A 55 5.98 -14.57 0.42
C LYS A 55 6.03 -15.58 -0.71
N GLU A 56 7.19 -15.73 -1.31
CA GLU A 56 7.43 -16.82 -2.24
C GLU A 56 7.42 -18.14 -1.47
N SER A 57 6.55 -19.06 -1.86
CA SER A 57 6.44 -20.39 -1.26
C SER A 57 5.81 -21.35 -2.27
N GLY A 58 6.39 -22.54 -2.43
CA GLY A 58 5.85 -23.57 -3.31
C GLY A 58 5.98 -23.20 -4.80
N SER A 59 4.97 -23.53 -5.60
CA SER A 59 4.97 -23.42 -7.07
C SER A 59 4.67 -22.02 -7.63
N ARG A 60 4.52 -20.99 -6.78
CA ARG A 60 4.19 -19.63 -7.25
C ARG A 60 5.47 -18.88 -7.61
N SER A 61 5.75 -18.82 -8.90
CA SER A 61 6.90 -18.09 -9.44
C SER A 61 6.68 -16.56 -9.42
N THR A 62 7.77 -15.81 -9.56
CA THR A 62 7.74 -14.37 -9.83
C THR A 62 6.81 -14.01 -10.99
N GLU A 63 6.77 -14.83 -12.04
CA GLU A 63 5.92 -14.61 -13.21
C GLU A 63 4.43 -14.73 -12.88
N TYR A 64 4.06 -15.67 -12.00
CA TYR A 64 2.69 -15.76 -11.48
C TYR A 64 2.29 -14.47 -10.77
N PHE A 65 3.15 -13.92 -9.92
CA PHE A 65 2.86 -12.68 -9.19
C PHE A 65 2.77 -11.47 -10.11
N LYS A 66 3.67 -11.35 -11.09
CA LYS A 66 3.62 -10.27 -12.10
C LYS A 66 2.29 -10.27 -12.85
N LYS A 67 1.85 -11.43 -13.35
CA LYS A 67 0.56 -11.55 -14.06
C LYS A 67 -0.63 -11.23 -13.16
N LYS A 68 -0.64 -11.77 -11.94
CA LYS A 68 -1.74 -11.58 -10.98
C LYS A 68 -1.93 -10.12 -10.56
N TYR A 69 -0.84 -9.37 -10.46
CA TYR A 69 -0.85 -7.99 -9.97
C TYR A 69 -0.51 -6.96 -11.07
N ALA A 70 -0.63 -7.35 -12.34
CA ALA A 70 -0.30 -6.49 -13.49
C ALA A 70 -1.08 -5.17 -13.49
N GLN A 71 -2.33 -5.18 -13.01
CA GLN A 71 -3.19 -4.01 -12.89
C GLN A 71 -2.64 -2.91 -11.94
N LEU A 72 -1.62 -3.19 -11.12
CA LEU A 72 -0.90 -2.12 -10.39
C LEU A 72 -0.21 -1.15 -11.35
N LYS A 73 0.24 -1.66 -12.50
CA LYS A 73 0.91 -0.86 -13.52
C LYS A 73 -0.03 0.17 -14.15
N ASP A 74 -1.31 -0.13 -14.22
CA ASP A 74 -2.34 0.78 -14.73
C ASP A 74 -2.55 1.99 -13.80
N LEU A 75 -2.05 1.93 -12.56
CA LEU A 75 -2.06 3.01 -11.58
C LEU A 75 -0.76 3.83 -11.57
N GLU A 76 0.19 3.52 -12.46
CA GLU A 76 1.39 4.35 -12.64
C GLU A 76 1.04 5.62 -13.45
N GLY A 77 1.61 6.76 -13.07
CA GLY A 77 1.39 8.00 -13.79
C GLY A 77 1.64 9.25 -12.95
N TYR A 78 1.30 10.40 -13.53
CA TYR A 78 1.37 11.69 -12.85
C TYR A 78 0.04 11.99 -12.16
N TYR A 79 0.08 12.10 -10.83
CA TYR A 79 -1.08 12.42 -10.02
C TYR A 79 -0.95 13.79 -9.38
N ARG A 80 -2.07 14.51 -9.33
CA ARG A 80 -2.21 15.66 -8.43
C ARG A 80 -2.67 15.16 -7.07
N VAL A 81 -1.90 15.46 -6.03
CA VAL A 81 -2.25 15.11 -4.64
C VAL A 81 -3.12 16.22 -4.06
N GLU A 82 -4.30 15.84 -3.54
CA GLU A 82 -5.21 16.76 -2.86
C GLU A 82 -5.41 16.30 -1.41
N SER A 83 -5.05 17.15 -0.45
CA SER A 83 -5.28 16.90 0.98
C SER A 83 -6.70 17.34 1.38
N LYS A 84 -7.53 16.40 1.83
CA LYS A 84 -8.92 16.66 2.23
C LYS A 84 -9.28 15.99 3.55
N ILE A 85 -10.16 16.62 4.33
CA ILE A 85 -10.75 16.07 5.55
C ILE A 85 -12.23 15.80 5.29
N PHE A 86 -12.66 14.56 5.50
CA PHE A 86 -14.08 14.17 5.47
C PHE A 86 -14.65 14.14 6.89
N ILE A 87 -15.73 14.88 7.14
CA ILE A 87 -16.37 14.99 8.45
C ILE A 87 -17.82 14.51 8.33
N LYS A 88 -18.14 13.41 9.01
CA LYS A 88 -19.52 12.94 9.16
C LYS A 88 -20.27 13.81 10.17
N LYS A 89 -21.44 14.29 9.80
CA LYS A 89 -22.36 15.03 10.70
C LYS A 89 -23.57 14.18 11.02
N THR A 90 -24.29 14.54 12.09
CA THR A 90 -25.59 13.94 12.45
C THR A 90 -26.57 13.98 11.27
N ARG A 91 -26.58 15.09 10.51
CA ARG A 91 -27.27 15.23 9.22
C ARG A 91 -26.27 15.60 8.13
N GLY A 92 -25.98 14.67 7.23
CA GLY A 92 -25.08 14.90 6.08
C GLY A 92 -23.58 14.69 6.37
N PHE A 93 -22.74 15.35 5.57
CA PHE A 93 -21.28 15.33 5.64
C PHE A 93 -20.68 16.66 5.17
N LYS A 94 -19.43 16.93 5.52
CA LYS A 94 -18.64 18.08 5.05
C LYS A 94 -17.27 17.59 4.58
N ILE A 95 -16.77 18.14 3.47
CA ILE A 95 -15.40 17.93 3.01
C ILE A 95 -14.67 19.27 3.07
N LEU A 96 -13.46 19.27 3.62
CA LEU A 96 -12.59 20.45 3.71
C LEU A 96 -11.29 20.15 2.98
N SER A 97 -10.75 21.13 2.26
CA SER A 97 -9.35 21.09 1.78
C SER A 97 -8.43 21.61 2.88
N ILE A 98 -7.18 21.11 2.93
CA ILE A 98 -6.10 21.60 3.81
C ILE A 98 -5.19 22.52 3.01
#